data_AF-A0A1I1HY21-F1
#
_entry.id   AF-A0A1I1HY21-F1
#
_cell.length_a   1.000
_cell.length_b   1.000
_cell.length_c   1.000
_cell.angle_alpha   90.00
_cell.angle_beta   90.00
_cell.angle_gamma   90.00
#
_symmetry.space_group_name_H-M   'P 1'
#
loop_
_entity.id
_entity.type
_entity.pdbx_description
1 polymer ?
#
loop_
_entity_poly.entity_id
_entity_poly.type
_entity_poly.pdbx_seq_one_letter_code
_entity_poly.pdbx_strand_id
1 'polypeptide(L)'
;MSSNNLNISSYQNATGTIEFSLTSDIMLHYVMQQSKRALKGLVCSLKGIDPSMVKDILVQNPIDLNALQKETVMDLKLLLNNGEILNIELQMYTDKYWILRSILYLCRAFDSLKEGEDYSHLMPTTHFCITNQELFPDNPEFYAHFLLMNTKNHIPYTKNFALNVLQLNHTDLATDEDINNNVVYWAKLFNATTWEEFKALAKGNDAIEEVGDLMYTINADDQTREILEGQRRYREQSASQYTAGFTDAEEQLMPIIEEDKVIMANQNATIANQEAIIADKDATIADQDIALANLNLLLQKYKDKYGEI
;
A
#
# COMPACT_ATOMS: atom_id res chain seq x y z
N MET A 1 9.18 33.50 -46.62
CA MET A 1 8.61 32.44 -45.78
C MET A 1 9.37 32.47 -44.47
N SER A 2 8.78 33.14 -43.48
CA SER A 2 9.39 33.35 -42.18
C SER A 2 9.22 32.07 -41.37
N SER A 3 10.33 31.37 -41.14
CA SER A 3 10.42 30.25 -40.22
C SER A 3 10.14 30.77 -38.81
N ASN A 4 8.93 30.53 -38.30
CA ASN A 4 8.64 30.61 -36.89
C ASN A 4 9.44 29.49 -36.19
N ASN A 5 10.64 29.82 -35.75
CA ASN A 5 11.27 29.10 -34.65
C ASN A 5 10.42 29.37 -33.41
N LEU A 6 9.40 28.53 -33.19
CA LEU A 6 8.85 28.33 -31.86
C LEU A 6 10.03 27.88 -31.00
N ASN A 7 10.47 28.79 -30.15
CA ASN A 7 11.48 28.54 -29.13
C ASN A 7 10.83 27.53 -28.17
N ILE A 8 10.94 26.22 -28.47
CA ILE A 8 10.46 25.17 -27.57
C ILE A 8 11.25 25.39 -26.29
N SER A 9 10.55 25.83 -25.26
CA SER A 9 11.16 26.13 -23.98
C SER A 9 11.63 24.78 -23.41
N SER A 10 12.94 24.54 -23.46
CA SER A 10 13.50 23.28 -23.01
C SER A 10 13.63 23.28 -21.49
N TYR A 11 13.37 22.13 -20.87
CA TYR A 11 13.52 21.92 -19.42
C TYR A 11 14.95 22.21 -18.92
N GLN A 12 15.94 22.27 -19.80
CA GLN A 12 17.33 22.59 -19.47
C GLN A 12 17.49 23.94 -18.76
N ASN A 13 16.63 24.91 -19.09
CA ASN A 13 16.63 26.25 -18.48
C ASN A 13 15.81 26.32 -17.19
N ALA A 14 15.05 25.28 -16.85
CA ALA A 14 14.25 25.23 -15.64
C ALA A 14 15.15 25.09 -14.39
N THR A 15 14.73 25.70 -13.28
CA THR A 15 15.47 25.70 -12.01
C THR A 15 14.52 25.61 -10.83
N GLY A 16 14.99 25.08 -9.70
CA GLY A 16 14.20 24.97 -8.48
C GLY A 16 13.21 23.81 -8.47
N THR A 17 12.19 23.90 -7.63
CA THR A 17 11.22 22.82 -7.39
C THR A 17 10.36 22.54 -8.62
N ILE A 18 10.15 21.25 -8.90
CA ILE A 18 9.16 20.77 -9.85
C ILE A 18 7.81 20.71 -9.12
N GLU A 19 6.87 21.57 -9.47
CA GLU A 19 5.58 21.65 -8.79
C GLU A 19 4.77 20.35 -8.96
N PHE A 20 4.74 19.82 -10.19
CA PHE A 20 4.13 18.54 -10.53
C PHE A 20 5.21 17.62 -11.12
N SER A 21 5.75 16.75 -10.28
CA SER A 21 6.73 15.73 -10.67
C SER A 21 6.06 14.44 -11.17
N LEU A 22 6.84 13.40 -11.45
CA LEU A 22 6.35 12.07 -11.82
C LEU A 22 5.56 11.36 -10.72
N THR A 23 5.49 11.91 -9.50
CA THR A 23 4.61 11.40 -8.43
C THR A 23 3.18 11.93 -8.51
N SER A 24 2.86 12.78 -9.50
CA SER A 24 1.50 13.17 -9.84
C SER A 24 0.91 12.22 -10.88
N ASP A 25 -0.26 11.62 -10.60
CA ASP A 25 -0.84 10.59 -11.48
C ASP A 25 -1.08 11.10 -12.91
N ILE A 26 -1.66 12.29 -13.07
CA ILE A 26 -1.87 12.90 -14.40
C ILE A 26 -0.54 13.10 -15.10
N MET A 27 0.46 13.62 -14.37
CA MET A 27 1.76 13.93 -14.93
C MET A 27 2.39 12.64 -15.46
N LEU A 28 2.44 11.59 -14.63
CA LEU A 28 2.97 10.29 -15.04
C LEU A 28 2.20 9.73 -16.23
N HIS A 29 0.87 9.67 -16.13
CA HIS A 29 0.03 9.07 -17.16
C HIS A 29 0.24 9.79 -18.50
N TYR A 30 0.11 11.11 -18.52
CA TYR A 30 0.24 11.89 -19.75
C TYR A 30 1.64 11.78 -20.34
N VAL A 31 2.69 11.98 -19.53
CA VAL A 31 4.08 11.92 -20.01
C VAL A 31 4.40 10.54 -20.59
N MET A 32 4.00 9.47 -19.90
CA MET A 32 4.25 8.09 -20.37
C MET A 32 3.40 7.73 -21.60
N GLN A 33 2.20 8.28 -21.71
CA GLN A 33 1.40 8.17 -22.93
C GLN A 33 2.07 8.83 -24.14
N GLN A 34 2.72 9.99 -23.95
CA GLN A 34 3.38 10.72 -25.04
C GLN A 34 4.74 10.12 -25.40
N SER A 35 5.61 9.84 -24.42
CA SER A 35 6.94 9.26 -24.66
C SER A 35 6.90 7.73 -24.60
N LYS A 36 6.66 7.10 -25.75
CA LYS A 36 6.71 5.63 -25.89
C LYS A 36 8.05 5.03 -25.46
N ARG A 37 9.16 5.76 -25.65
CA ARG A 37 10.50 5.30 -25.29
C ARG A 37 10.67 5.25 -23.77
N ALA A 38 10.23 6.29 -23.07
CA ALA A 38 10.27 6.34 -21.61
C ALA A 38 9.33 5.29 -21.00
N LEU A 39 8.09 5.18 -21.51
CA LEU A 39 7.14 4.16 -21.08
C LEU A 39 7.70 2.74 -21.22
N LYS A 40 8.33 2.45 -22.36
CA LYS A 40 9.02 1.17 -22.56
C LYS A 40 10.14 0.95 -21.54
N GLY A 41 10.94 1.98 -21.26
CA GLY A 41 11.99 1.91 -20.24
C GLY A 41 11.43 1.61 -18.83
N LEU A 42 10.32 2.24 -18.46
CA LEU A 42 9.65 2.03 -17.17
C LEU A 42 9.10 0.61 -17.08
N VAL A 43 8.36 0.17 -18.09
CA VAL A 43 7.78 -1.17 -18.14
C VAL A 43 8.86 -2.25 -18.08
N CYS A 44 9.94 -2.11 -18.85
CA CYS A 44 11.02 -3.08 -18.87
C CYS A 44 11.71 -3.17 -17.50
N SER A 45 11.89 -2.03 -16.84
CA SER A 45 12.49 -1.96 -15.51
C SER A 45 11.61 -2.65 -14.46
N LEU A 46 10.33 -2.29 -14.38
CA LEU A 46 9.38 -2.89 -13.44
C LEU A 46 9.19 -4.40 -13.68
N LYS A 47 9.22 -4.85 -14.94
CA LYS A 47 9.07 -6.26 -15.27
C LYS A 47 10.36 -7.08 -15.13
N GLY A 48 11.53 -6.43 -15.04
CA GLY A 48 12.82 -7.11 -15.11
C GLY A 48 13.04 -7.82 -16.45
N ILE A 49 12.65 -7.19 -17.56
CA ILE A 49 12.75 -7.77 -18.91
C ILE A 49 13.62 -6.93 -19.84
N ASP A 50 14.28 -7.61 -20.79
CA ASP A 50 15.08 -6.93 -21.80
C ASP A 50 14.19 -6.10 -22.76
N PRO A 51 14.55 -4.83 -23.05
CA PRO A 51 13.78 -3.98 -23.97
C PRO A 51 13.56 -4.57 -25.36
N SER A 52 14.40 -5.49 -25.84
CA SER A 52 14.19 -6.17 -27.13
C SER A 52 12.95 -7.08 -27.15
N MET A 53 12.47 -7.53 -25.99
CA MET A 53 11.26 -8.36 -25.88
C MET A 53 9.96 -7.55 -26.03
N VAL A 54 10.02 -6.24 -25.76
CA VAL A 54 8.87 -5.35 -25.83
C VAL A 54 8.86 -4.63 -27.17
N LYS A 55 7.99 -5.07 -28.08
CA LYS A 55 7.88 -4.48 -29.43
C LYS A 55 7.00 -3.24 -29.45
N ASP A 56 5.89 -3.30 -28.73
CA ASP A 56 4.92 -2.22 -28.63
C ASP A 56 4.19 -2.29 -27.27
N ILE A 57 3.70 -1.13 -26.83
CA ILE A 57 2.89 -0.98 -25.62
C ILE A 57 1.70 -0.09 -26.00
N LEU A 58 0.50 -0.61 -25.85
CA LEU A 58 -0.73 0.14 -26.05
C LEU A 58 -1.24 0.68 -24.71
N VAL A 59 -1.37 2.00 -24.59
CA VAL A 59 -2.10 2.64 -23.49
C VAL A 59 -3.60 2.47 -23.76
N GLN A 60 -4.30 1.73 -22.91
CA GLN A 60 -5.71 1.37 -23.10
C GLN A 60 -6.68 2.46 -22.63
N ASN A 61 -6.24 3.32 -21.70
CA ASN A 61 -7.04 4.36 -21.08
C ASN A 61 -6.41 5.76 -21.26
N PRO A 62 -6.15 6.21 -22.50
CA PRO A 62 -5.45 7.46 -22.72
C PRO A 62 -6.24 8.66 -22.19
N ILE A 63 -5.52 9.66 -21.68
CA ILE A 63 -6.10 10.90 -21.16
C ILE A 63 -5.86 12.09 -22.09
N ASP A 64 -6.79 13.03 -22.03
CA ASP A 64 -6.69 14.37 -22.63
C ASP A 64 -6.81 15.41 -21.50
N LEU A 65 -5.75 16.19 -21.31
CA LEU A 65 -5.66 17.22 -20.27
C LEU A 65 -6.81 18.25 -20.36
N ASN A 66 -7.32 18.51 -21.57
CA ASN A 66 -8.40 19.47 -21.79
C ASN A 66 -9.80 18.90 -21.48
N ALA A 67 -9.92 17.57 -21.38
CA ALA A 67 -11.18 16.87 -21.19
C ALA A 67 -11.21 16.06 -19.89
N LEU A 68 -10.28 16.32 -18.96
CA LEU A 68 -10.20 15.62 -17.69
C LEU A 68 -11.48 15.81 -16.87
N GLN A 69 -12.18 14.70 -16.62
CA GLN A 69 -13.33 14.65 -15.73
C GLN A 69 -12.90 14.22 -14.33
N LYS A 70 -13.75 14.51 -13.32
CA LYS A 70 -13.49 14.16 -11.91
C LYS A 70 -13.33 12.65 -11.67
N GLU A 71 -13.91 11.83 -12.54
CA GLU A 71 -13.92 10.35 -12.45
C GLU A 71 -12.86 9.67 -13.32
N THR A 72 -11.92 10.42 -13.91
CA THR A 72 -10.89 9.86 -14.78
C THR A 72 -10.08 8.82 -14.00
N VAL A 73 -9.95 7.61 -14.55
CA VAL A 73 -9.10 6.57 -13.97
C VAL A 73 -7.65 6.93 -14.27
N MET A 74 -6.85 7.08 -13.22
CA MET A 74 -5.55 7.73 -13.30
C MET A 74 -4.40 6.73 -13.40
N ASP A 75 -4.67 5.46 -13.15
CA ASP A 75 -3.72 4.38 -13.40
C ASP A 75 -3.36 4.32 -14.89
N LEU A 76 -2.16 3.82 -15.19
CA LEU A 76 -1.72 3.60 -16.55
C LEU A 76 -1.98 2.14 -16.91
N LYS A 77 -3.08 1.90 -17.64
CA LYS A 77 -3.47 0.57 -18.11
C LYS A 77 -2.84 0.30 -19.48
N LEU A 78 -2.02 -0.73 -19.55
CA LEU A 78 -1.18 -1.05 -20.70
C LEU A 78 -1.49 -2.44 -21.22
N LEU A 79 -1.37 -2.64 -22.53
CA LEU A 79 -1.38 -3.93 -23.18
C LEU A 79 -0.05 -4.15 -23.91
N LEU A 80 0.67 -5.21 -23.56
CA LEU A 80 1.93 -5.59 -24.20
C LEU A 80 1.68 -6.44 -25.45
N ASN A 81 2.68 -6.50 -26.31
CA ASN A 81 2.66 -7.33 -27.52
C ASN A 81 2.51 -8.84 -27.28
N ASN A 82 2.69 -9.33 -26.06
CA ASN A 82 2.47 -10.73 -25.66
C ASN A 82 1.06 -10.98 -25.12
N GLY A 83 0.19 -9.97 -25.08
CA GLY A 83 -1.16 -10.06 -24.51
C GLY A 83 -1.23 -9.89 -22.99
N GLU A 84 -0.13 -9.50 -22.31
CA GLU A 84 -0.17 -9.17 -20.89
C GLU A 84 -0.73 -7.75 -20.66
N ILE A 85 -1.66 -7.62 -19.72
CA ILE A 85 -2.15 -6.34 -19.22
C ILE A 85 -1.25 -5.90 -18.05
N LEU A 86 -0.76 -4.66 -18.08
CA LEU A 86 -0.15 -4.05 -16.90
C LEU A 86 -1.03 -2.92 -16.39
N ASN A 87 -1.15 -2.79 -15.08
CA ASN A 87 -1.80 -1.65 -14.46
C ASN A 87 -0.84 -0.95 -13.51
N ILE A 88 -0.35 0.24 -13.86
CA ILE A 88 0.61 1.00 -13.04
C ILE A 88 -0.14 2.11 -12.30
N GLU A 89 -0.11 2.09 -10.97
CA GLU A 89 -0.74 3.10 -10.11
C GLU A 89 0.29 3.76 -9.20
N LEU A 90 0.17 5.08 -8.99
CA LEU A 90 0.87 5.77 -7.91
C LEU A 90 -0.02 5.86 -6.67
N GLN A 91 0.54 5.46 -5.53
CA GLN A 91 -0.11 5.58 -4.23
C GLN A 91 0.70 6.52 -3.33
N MET A 92 0.56 7.84 -3.54
CA MET A 92 1.29 8.86 -2.74
C MET A 92 0.53 9.33 -1.49
N TYR A 93 -0.77 9.05 -1.41
CA TYR A 93 -1.62 9.47 -0.29
C TYR A 93 -1.93 8.27 0.61
N THR A 94 -2.12 8.51 1.91
CA THR A 94 -2.49 7.46 2.84
C THR A 94 -3.88 6.90 2.51
N ASP A 95 -3.96 5.59 2.40
CA ASP A 95 -5.21 4.84 2.23
C ASP A 95 -5.10 3.56 3.06
N LYS A 96 -5.87 3.48 4.16
CA LYS A 96 -5.87 2.30 5.06
C LYS A 96 -6.35 1.04 4.38
N TYR A 97 -7.15 1.16 3.32
CA TYR A 97 -7.67 0.02 2.58
C TYR A 97 -6.85 -0.28 1.33
N TRP A 98 -5.68 0.34 1.18
CA TRP A 98 -4.85 0.21 -0.02
C TRP A 98 -4.57 -1.24 -0.42
N ILE A 99 -4.19 -2.11 0.54
CA ILE A 99 -3.91 -3.52 0.23
C ILE A 99 -5.15 -4.20 -0.38
N LEU A 100 -6.35 -3.94 0.15
CA LEU A 100 -7.59 -4.49 -0.39
C LEU A 100 -7.95 -3.86 -1.75
N ARG A 101 -7.71 -2.55 -1.91
CA ARG A 101 -8.01 -1.79 -3.13
C ARG A 101 -7.11 -2.22 -4.30
N SER A 102 -5.81 -2.40 -4.05
CA SER A 102 -4.85 -2.85 -5.05
C SER A 102 -5.17 -4.27 -5.55
N ILE A 103 -5.62 -5.17 -4.67
CA ILE A 103 -6.14 -6.49 -5.06
C ILE A 103 -7.41 -6.34 -5.92
N LEU A 104 -8.37 -5.51 -5.50
CA LEU A 104 -9.59 -5.27 -6.28
C LEU A 104 -9.28 -4.72 -7.68
N TYR A 105 -8.32 -3.82 -7.79
CA TYR A 105 -7.91 -3.24 -9.07
C TYR A 105 -7.21 -4.25 -9.96
N LEU A 106 -6.33 -5.09 -9.39
CA LEU A 106 -5.77 -6.21 -10.11
C LEU A 106 -6.87 -7.17 -10.61
N CYS A 107 -7.87 -7.49 -9.78
CA CYS A 107 -9.02 -8.30 -10.20
C CYS A 107 -9.79 -7.67 -11.36
N ARG A 108 -10.08 -6.37 -11.30
CA ARG A 108 -10.78 -5.63 -12.38
C ARG A 108 -9.97 -5.55 -13.67
N ALA A 109 -8.64 -5.44 -13.57
CA ALA A 109 -7.76 -5.44 -14.72
C ALA A 109 -7.61 -6.84 -15.33
N PHE A 110 -7.63 -7.88 -14.49
CA PHE A 110 -7.57 -9.28 -14.90
C PHE A 110 -8.86 -9.79 -15.54
N ASP A 111 -10.03 -9.32 -15.06
CA ASP A 111 -11.34 -9.52 -15.68
C ASP A 111 -11.43 -8.78 -17.03
N SER A 112 -10.71 -9.34 -17.99
CA SER A 112 -10.41 -8.76 -19.31
C SER A 112 -11.20 -9.41 -20.43
N LEU A 113 -11.99 -10.44 -20.11
CA LEU A 113 -12.85 -11.14 -21.04
C LEU A 113 -14.05 -10.28 -21.41
N LYS A 114 -14.43 -10.33 -22.68
CA LYS A 114 -15.70 -9.77 -23.15
C LYS A 114 -16.81 -10.80 -22.98
N GLU A 115 -18.04 -10.31 -22.96
CA GLU A 115 -19.22 -11.16 -22.89
C GLU A 115 -19.21 -12.21 -24.01
N GLY A 116 -19.27 -13.48 -23.62
CA GLY A 116 -19.27 -14.62 -24.53
C GLY A 116 -17.89 -15.17 -24.92
N GLU A 117 -16.78 -14.59 -24.45
CA GLU A 117 -15.43 -15.13 -24.68
C GLU A 117 -15.12 -16.34 -23.77
N ASP A 118 -14.33 -17.28 -24.30
CA ASP A 118 -13.85 -18.44 -23.54
C ASP A 118 -12.73 -18.05 -22.56
N TYR A 119 -12.69 -18.71 -21.39
CA TYR A 119 -11.70 -18.47 -20.35
C TYR A 119 -10.23 -18.63 -20.81
N SER A 120 -9.97 -19.35 -21.90
CA SER A 120 -8.62 -19.45 -22.49
C SER A 120 -8.08 -18.12 -23.02
N HIS A 121 -8.94 -17.13 -23.23
CA HIS A 121 -8.56 -15.79 -23.71
C HIS A 121 -8.22 -14.82 -22.57
N LEU A 122 -8.30 -15.28 -21.32
CA LEU A 122 -7.99 -14.45 -20.16
C LEU A 122 -6.53 -14.03 -20.21
N MET A 123 -6.30 -12.72 -20.28
CA MET A 123 -4.97 -12.17 -20.43
C MET A 123 -4.22 -12.20 -19.09
N PRO A 124 -2.92 -12.56 -19.08
CA PRO A 124 -2.08 -12.36 -17.91
C PRO A 124 -2.10 -10.90 -17.47
N THR A 125 -2.16 -10.65 -16.17
CA THR A 125 -2.21 -9.29 -15.62
C THR A 125 -1.24 -9.11 -14.46
N THR A 126 -0.46 -8.04 -14.52
CA THR A 126 0.39 -7.58 -13.43
C THR A 126 -0.01 -6.17 -12.99
N HIS A 127 -0.31 -5.98 -11.71
CA HIS A 127 -0.51 -4.64 -11.15
C HIS A 127 0.79 -4.16 -10.49
N PHE A 128 1.18 -2.92 -10.77
CA PHE A 128 2.33 -2.25 -10.16
C PHE A 128 1.82 -1.09 -9.32
N CYS A 129 2.12 -1.14 -8.03
CA CYS A 129 2.02 0.00 -7.14
C CYS A 129 3.38 0.68 -7.04
N ILE A 130 3.42 1.99 -7.22
CA ILE A 130 4.57 2.81 -6.89
C ILE A 130 4.14 3.74 -5.77
N THR A 131 4.83 3.69 -4.63
CA THR A 131 4.39 4.38 -3.41
C THR A 131 5.57 4.94 -2.64
N ASN A 132 5.35 6.05 -1.91
CA ASN A 132 6.26 6.53 -0.88
C ASN A 132 5.73 6.24 0.53
N GLN A 133 4.66 5.45 0.64
CA GLN A 133 4.08 5.02 1.91
C GLN A 133 4.83 3.79 2.43
N GLU A 134 4.82 3.61 3.75
CA GLU A 134 5.34 2.42 4.40
C GLU A 134 4.22 1.38 4.53
N LEU A 135 4.09 0.52 3.52
CA LEU A 135 2.99 -0.45 3.45
C LEU A 135 3.27 -1.74 4.23
N PHE A 136 4.55 -2.07 4.43
CA PHE A 136 5.00 -3.33 5.04
C PHE A 136 6.00 -3.07 6.18
N PRO A 137 5.61 -2.39 7.27
CA PRO A 137 6.54 -1.99 8.34
C PRO A 137 7.25 -3.17 9.00
N ASP A 138 6.60 -4.34 9.08
CA ASP A 138 7.20 -5.53 9.68
C ASP A 138 8.21 -6.24 8.78
N ASN A 139 8.12 -6.03 7.46
CA ASN A 139 8.97 -6.65 6.44
C ASN A 139 9.22 -5.66 5.30
N PRO A 140 10.01 -4.59 5.53
CA PRO A 140 10.22 -3.57 4.52
C PRO A 140 11.07 -4.13 3.37
N GLU A 141 10.64 -3.85 2.15
CA GLU A 141 11.33 -4.20 0.90
C GLU A 141 11.32 -3.00 -0.04
N PHE A 142 12.40 -2.81 -0.82
CA PHE A 142 12.40 -1.81 -1.88
C PHE A 142 11.38 -2.13 -2.97
N TYR A 143 11.39 -3.39 -3.43
CA TYR A 143 10.50 -3.84 -4.49
C TYR A 143 9.96 -5.23 -4.20
N ALA A 144 8.72 -5.29 -3.73
CA ALA A 144 8.08 -6.53 -3.32
C ALA A 144 7.27 -7.15 -4.47
N HIS A 145 7.32 -8.48 -4.58
CA HIS A 145 6.63 -9.26 -5.60
C HIS A 145 5.65 -10.27 -4.99
N PHE A 146 4.38 -10.18 -5.37
CA PHE A 146 3.31 -11.02 -4.83
C PHE A 146 2.66 -11.89 -5.92
N LEU A 147 2.49 -13.17 -5.59
CA LEU A 147 1.85 -14.18 -6.44
C LEU A 147 0.85 -15.01 -5.62
N LEU A 148 -0.16 -15.56 -6.30
CA LEU A 148 -1.01 -16.60 -5.71
C LEU A 148 -0.22 -17.92 -5.63
N MET A 149 0.08 -18.37 -4.42
CA MET A 149 0.98 -19.50 -4.17
C MET A 149 0.37 -20.56 -3.24
N ASN A 150 0.85 -21.79 -3.38
CA ASN A 150 0.57 -22.86 -2.42
C ASN A 150 1.25 -22.57 -1.08
N THR A 151 0.48 -22.63 0.02
CA THR A 151 0.96 -22.22 1.36
C THR A 151 1.97 -23.18 2.00
N LYS A 152 2.16 -24.39 1.47
CA LYS A 152 3.10 -25.39 2.02
C LYS A 152 4.43 -25.44 1.28
N ASN A 153 4.40 -25.35 -0.04
CA ASN A 153 5.59 -25.50 -0.89
C ASN A 153 5.95 -24.23 -1.67
N HIS A 154 5.18 -23.15 -1.52
CA HIS A 154 5.39 -21.84 -2.17
C HIS A 154 5.46 -21.89 -3.70
N ILE A 155 4.97 -22.97 -4.33
CA ILE A 155 4.85 -23.04 -5.79
C ILE A 155 3.71 -22.11 -6.22
N PRO A 156 3.93 -21.19 -7.18
CA PRO A 156 2.87 -20.36 -7.75
C PRO A 156 1.77 -21.23 -8.36
N TYR A 157 0.52 -20.95 -8.01
CA TYR A 157 -0.64 -21.54 -8.67
C TYR A 157 -0.71 -21.10 -10.14
N THR A 158 -0.40 -19.84 -10.38
CA THR A 158 -0.23 -19.24 -11.71
C THR A 158 0.75 -18.08 -11.63
N LYS A 159 1.35 -17.72 -12.77
CA LYS A 159 2.14 -16.48 -12.92
C LYS A 159 1.38 -15.41 -13.70
N ASN A 160 0.13 -15.69 -14.10
CA ASN A 160 -0.70 -14.77 -14.89
C ASN A 160 -1.44 -13.74 -14.04
N PHE A 161 -1.26 -13.76 -12.72
CA PHE A 161 -1.92 -12.86 -11.78
C PHE A 161 -0.89 -12.46 -10.73
N ALA A 162 -0.37 -11.23 -10.83
CA ALA A 162 0.73 -10.75 -10.01
C ALA A 162 0.51 -9.31 -9.56
N LEU A 163 1.06 -8.98 -8.39
CA LEU A 163 1.07 -7.64 -7.84
C LEU A 163 2.49 -7.32 -7.38
N ASN A 164 3.03 -6.18 -7.82
CA ASN A 164 4.34 -5.71 -7.41
C ASN A 164 4.21 -4.35 -6.73
N VAL A 165 5.00 -4.10 -5.69
CA VAL A 165 4.98 -2.85 -4.92
C VAL A 165 6.37 -2.26 -4.83
N LEU A 166 6.59 -1.12 -5.48
CA LEU A 166 7.81 -0.32 -5.43
C LEU A 166 7.68 0.75 -4.34
N GLN A 167 8.44 0.60 -3.26
CA GLN A 167 8.49 1.55 -2.14
C GLN A 167 9.65 2.54 -2.33
N LEU A 168 9.33 3.73 -2.83
CA LEU A 168 10.27 4.81 -3.17
C LEU A 168 11.11 5.30 -1.97
N ASN A 169 10.62 5.09 -0.75
CA ASN A 169 11.28 5.43 0.52
C ASN A 169 12.28 4.35 1.00
N HIS A 170 12.40 3.22 0.32
CA HIS A 170 13.24 2.09 0.72
C HIS A 170 14.35 1.77 -0.29
N THR A 171 14.83 2.76 -1.05
CA THR A 171 15.90 2.55 -2.07
C THR A 171 17.20 1.97 -1.50
N ASP A 172 17.45 2.11 -0.20
CA ASP A 172 18.55 1.51 0.54
C ASP A 172 18.42 -0.02 0.70
N LEU A 173 17.20 -0.56 0.56
CA LEU A 173 16.90 -1.99 0.59
C LEU A 173 16.88 -2.64 -0.80
N ALA A 174 17.32 -1.93 -1.84
CA ALA A 174 17.33 -2.45 -3.20
C ALA A 174 18.29 -3.65 -3.33
N THR A 175 17.82 -4.69 -4.00
CA THR A 175 18.63 -5.88 -4.32
C THR A 175 19.50 -5.64 -5.56
N ASP A 176 20.46 -6.52 -5.79
CA ASP A 176 21.25 -6.51 -7.03
C ASP A 176 20.36 -6.66 -8.28
N GLU A 177 19.26 -7.42 -8.18
CA GLU A 177 18.29 -7.57 -9.26
C GLU A 177 17.59 -6.25 -9.57
N ASP A 178 17.16 -5.51 -8.54
CA ASP A 178 16.53 -4.20 -8.69
C ASP A 178 17.46 -3.17 -9.36
N ILE A 179 18.74 -3.20 -8.98
CA ILE A 179 19.78 -2.34 -9.57
C ILE A 179 20.01 -2.71 -11.03
N ASN A 180 20.20 -4.00 -11.32
CA ASN A 180 20.45 -4.50 -12.67
C ASN A 180 19.28 -4.23 -13.62
N ASN A 181 18.05 -4.26 -13.10
CA ASN A 181 16.84 -3.93 -13.84
C ASN A 181 16.51 -2.44 -13.88
N ASN A 182 17.40 -1.56 -13.39
CA ASN A 182 17.23 -0.10 -13.35
C ASN A 182 16.03 0.39 -12.50
N VAL A 183 15.48 -0.43 -11.61
CA VAL A 183 14.35 -0.03 -10.75
C VAL A 183 14.75 1.12 -9.83
N VAL A 184 15.99 1.08 -9.32
CA VAL A 184 16.58 2.17 -8.52
C VAL A 184 16.73 3.46 -9.33
N TYR A 185 17.05 3.38 -10.62
CA TYR A 185 17.13 4.56 -11.48
C TYR A 185 15.76 5.22 -11.65
N TRP A 186 14.72 4.43 -11.90
CA TRP A 186 13.34 4.93 -11.95
C TRP A 186 12.88 5.49 -10.61
N ALA A 187 13.17 4.84 -9.49
CA ALA A 187 12.84 5.38 -8.17
C ALA A 187 13.49 6.76 -7.92
N LYS A 188 14.74 6.96 -8.37
CA LYS A 188 15.38 8.29 -8.33
C LYS A 188 14.69 9.32 -9.22
N LEU A 189 14.20 8.93 -10.40
CA LEU A 189 13.42 9.81 -11.26
C LEU A 189 12.08 10.21 -10.62
N PHE A 190 11.38 9.27 -9.97
CA PHE A 190 10.17 9.58 -9.21
C PHE A 190 10.46 10.50 -8.02
N ASN A 191 11.56 10.27 -7.29
CA ASN A 191 11.94 11.06 -6.12
C ASN A 191 12.57 12.42 -6.45
N ALA A 192 12.88 12.73 -7.71
CA ALA A 192 13.44 14.02 -8.09
C ALA A 192 12.41 15.13 -7.87
N THR A 193 12.72 16.06 -6.97
CA THR A 193 11.83 17.18 -6.61
C THR A 193 12.30 18.51 -7.20
N THR A 194 13.52 18.56 -7.73
CA THR A 194 14.09 19.75 -8.35
C THR A 194 14.51 19.50 -9.80
N TRP A 195 14.48 20.56 -10.61
CA TRP A 195 14.95 20.50 -12.00
C TRP A 195 16.44 20.16 -12.09
N GLU A 196 17.25 20.54 -11.11
CA GLU A 196 18.67 20.20 -11.02
C GLU A 196 18.89 18.69 -10.83
N GLU A 197 18.18 18.07 -9.89
CA GLU A 197 18.19 16.61 -9.67
C GLU A 197 17.73 15.87 -10.92
N PHE A 198 16.59 16.29 -11.48
CA PHE A 198 16.04 15.66 -12.68
C PHE A 198 17.00 15.78 -13.87
N LYS A 199 17.60 16.95 -14.12
CA LYS A 199 18.59 17.16 -15.19
C LYS A 199 19.82 16.25 -15.01
N ALA A 200 20.28 16.06 -13.77
CA ALA A 200 21.40 15.15 -13.50
C ALA A 200 21.07 13.69 -13.85
N LEU A 201 19.83 13.25 -13.58
CA LEU A 201 19.36 11.90 -13.89
C LEU A 201 19.02 11.69 -15.37
N ALA A 202 18.53 12.73 -16.05
CA ALA A 202 18.11 12.68 -17.45
C ALA A 202 19.30 12.72 -18.43
N LYS A 203 20.41 13.35 -18.03
CA LYS A 203 21.55 13.63 -18.91
C LYS A 203 22.06 12.38 -19.64
N GLY A 204 22.03 12.44 -20.97
CA GLY A 204 22.51 11.35 -21.84
C GLY A 204 21.52 10.20 -22.00
N ASN A 205 20.27 10.38 -21.56
CA ASN A 205 19.16 9.46 -21.81
C ASN A 205 18.05 10.19 -22.56
N ASP A 206 18.09 10.18 -23.89
CA ASP A 206 17.16 10.90 -24.78
C ASP A 206 15.67 10.68 -24.45
N ALA A 207 15.30 9.51 -23.93
CA ALA A 207 13.93 9.21 -23.55
C ALA A 207 13.51 9.98 -22.29
N ILE A 208 14.43 10.14 -21.34
CA ILE A 208 14.18 10.89 -20.10
C ILE A 208 14.36 12.39 -20.30
N GLU A 209 15.22 12.82 -21.24
CA GLU A 209 15.28 14.21 -21.66
C GLU A 209 13.94 14.66 -22.29
N GLU A 210 13.32 13.80 -23.13
CA GLU A 210 11.97 14.02 -23.67
C GLU A 210 10.91 14.11 -22.57
N VAL A 211 11.00 13.25 -21.54
CA VAL A 211 10.14 13.35 -20.34
C VAL A 211 10.32 14.70 -19.65
N GLY A 212 11.55 15.20 -19.55
CA GLY A 212 11.84 16.52 -18.98
C GLY A 212 11.13 17.65 -19.73
N ASP A 213 11.21 17.67 -21.06
CA ASP A 213 10.53 18.68 -21.89
C ASP A 213 9.00 18.60 -21.76
N LEU A 214 8.43 17.38 -21.71
CA LEU A 214 6.98 17.17 -21.50
C LEU A 214 6.54 17.66 -20.12
N MET A 215 7.25 17.28 -19.06
CA MET A 215 6.97 17.74 -17.70
C MET A 215 7.06 19.26 -17.60
N TYR A 216 8.07 19.85 -18.23
CA TYR A 216 8.26 21.30 -18.21
C TYR A 216 7.13 22.04 -18.93
N THR A 217 6.69 21.52 -20.09
CA THR A 217 5.55 22.07 -20.83
C THR A 217 4.28 22.06 -19.97
N ILE A 218 4.02 20.97 -19.26
CA ILE A 218 2.83 20.84 -18.41
C ILE A 218 2.90 21.75 -17.18
N ASN A 219 4.08 21.85 -16.55
CA ASN A 219 4.29 22.74 -15.40
C ASN A 219 4.23 24.23 -15.78
N ALA A 220 4.48 24.58 -17.06
CA ALA A 220 4.41 25.94 -17.57
C ALA A 220 3.02 26.34 -18.12
N ASP A 221 2.09 25.39 -18.28
CA ASP A 221 0.73 25.65 -18.77
C ASP A 221 -0.25 25.91 -17.63
N ASP A 222 -0.69 27.17 -17.47
CA ASP A 222 -1.54 27.61 -16.36
C ASP A 222 -2.84 26.82 -16.23
N GLN A 223 -3.49 26.47 -17.35
CA GLN A 223 -4.75 25.73 -17.34
C GLN A 223 -4.55 24.32 -16.82
N THR A 224 -3.54 23.59 -17.32
CA THR A 224 -3.23 22.25 -16.83
C THR A 224 -2.80 22.31 -15.37
N ARG A 225 -2.03 23.32 -14.98
CA ARG A 225 -1.59 23.55 -13.59
C ARG A 225 -2.78 23.68 -12.64
N GLU A 226 -3.81 24.45 -13.01
CA GLU A 226 -5.03 24.59 -12.21
C GLU A 226 -5.79 23.26 -12.05
N ILE A 227 -5.85 22.44 -13.11
CA ILE A 227 -6.46 21.10 -13.06
C ILE A 227 -5.69 20.18 -12.10
N LEU A 228 -4.36 20.14 -12.23
CA LEU A 228 -3.48 19.36 -11.38
C LEU A 228 -3.56 19.80 -9.91
N GLU A 229 -3.55 21.11 -9.65
CA GLU A 229 -3.76 21.67 -8.32
C GLU A 229 -5.13 21.27 -7.75
N GLY A 230 -6.19 21.37 -8.55
CA GLY A 230 -7.55 21.01 -8.14
C GLY A 230 -7.65 19.55 -7.68
N GLN A 231 -7.04 18.63 -8.42
CA GLN A 231 -6.99 17.22 -8.04
C GLN A 231 -6.12 16.97 -6.80
N ARG A 232 -4.95 17.61 -6.74
CA ARG A 232 -4.07 17.54 -5.56
C ARG A 232 -4.83 17.99 -4.30
N ARG A 233 -5.48 19.16 -4.35
CA ARG A 233 -6.31 19.69 -3.24
C ARG A 233 -7.45 18.74 -2.86
N TYR A 234 -8.11 18.12 -3.84
CA TYR A 234 -9.16 17.14 -3.57
C TYR A 234 -8.64 15.91 -2.82
N ARG A 235 -7.47 15.38 -3.21
CA ARG A 235 -6.86 14.24 -2.53
C ARG A 235 -6.33 14.60 -1.15
N GLU A 236 -5.66 15.74 -1.01
CA GLU A 236 -5.20 16.27 0.28
C GLU A 236 -6.38 16.48 1.24
N GLN A 237 -7.49 17.06 0.77
CA GLN A 237 -8.70 17.22 1.58
C GLN A 237 -9.28 15.87 1.99
N SER A 238 -9.37 14.91 1.06
CA SER A 238 -9.92 13.57 1.35
C SER A 238 -9.05 12.83 2.38
N ALA A 239 -7.72 12.89 2.23
CA ALA A 239 -6.78 12.33 3.19
C ALA A 239 -6.85 13.04 4.56
N SER A 240 -7.03 14.37 4.56
CA SER A 240 -7.15 15.15 5.80
C SER A 240 -8.46 14.84 6.55
N GLN A 241 -9.58 14.73 5.84
CA GLN A 241 -10.88 14.32 6.41
C GLN A 241 -10.81 12.91 6.98
N TYR A 242 -10.13 12.01 6.26
CA TYR A 242 -9.88 10.66 6.73
C TYR A 242 -9.09 10.69 8.06
N THR A 243 -7.94 11.37 8.10
CA THR A 243 -7.12 11.50 9.32
C THR A 243 -7.88 12.15 10.47
N ALA A 244 -8.61 13.24 10.22
CA ALA A 244 -9.42 13.90 11.25
C ALA A 244 -10.46 12.96 11.86
N GLY A 245 -11.12 12.14 11.05
CA GLY A 245 -12.06 11.13 11.56
C GLY A 245 -11.41 10.07 12.47
N PHE A 246 -10.15 9.69 12.19
CA PHE A 246 -9.38 8.82 13.08
C PHE A 246 -8.99 9.51 14.37
N THR A 247 -8.47 10.74 14.28
CA THR A 247 -8.06 11.52 15.44
C THR A 247 -9.24 11.82 16.37
N ASP A 248 -10.38 12.26 15.82
CA ASP A 248 -11.60 12.52 16.59
C ASP A 248 -12.10 11.25 17.31
N ALA A 249 -12.04 10.09 16.63
CA ALA A 249 -12.42 8.81 17.23
C ALA A 249 -11.45 8.39 18.33
N GLU A 250 -10.14 8.58 18.13
CA GLU A 250 -9.12 8.30 19.13
C GLU A 250 -9.28 9.20 20.36
N GLU A 251 -9.44 10.51 20.18
CA GLU A 251 -9.66 11.46 21.29
C GLU A 251 -10.92 11.13 22.11
N GLN A 252 -11.98 10.65 21.48
CA GLN A 252 -13.22 10.28 22.17
C GLN A 252 -13.15 8.91 22.86
N LEU A 253 -12.51 7.92 22.22
CA LEU A 253 -12.52 6.54 22.71
C LEU A 253 -11.36 6.23 23.65
N MET A 254 -10.19 6.86 23.49
CA MET A 254 -9.01 6.56 24.30
C MET A 254 -9.22 6.82 25.80
N PRO A 255 -9.90 7.92 26.23
CA PRO A 255 -10.23 8.12 27.65
C PRO A 255 -11.15 7.03 28.20
N ILE A 256 -12.13 6.58 27.42
CA ILE A 256 -13.07 5.52 27.81
C ILE A 256 -12.31 4.19 27.95
N ILE A 257 -11.45 3.86 26.99
CA ILE A 257 -10.62 2.66 27.03
C ILE A 257 -9.71 2.65 28.26
N GLU A 258 -9.13 3.81 28.62
CA GLU A 258 -8.23 3.91 29.77
C GLU A 258 -9.01 3.83 31.10
N GLU A 259 -10.20 4.43 31.17
CA GLU A 259 -11.12 4.27 32.30
C GLU A 259 -11.55 2.80 32.48
N ASP A 260 -11.95 2.14 31.39
CA ASP A 260 -12.34 0.73 31.39
C ASP A 260 -11.19 -0.18 31.83
N LYS A 261 -9.95 0.10 31.42
CA LYS A 261 -8.77 -0.64 31.91
C LYS A 261 -8.59 -0.51 33.42
N VAL A 262 -8.77 0.69 33.97
CA VAL A 262 -8.67 0.93 35.42
C VAL A 262 -9.79 0.18 36.15
N ILE A 263 -11.02 0.23 35.62
CA ILE A 263 -12.16 -0.50 36.18
C ILE A 263 -11.89 -2.01 36.16
N MET A 264 -11.42 -2.57 35.05
CA MET A 264 -11.07 -3.97 34.93
C MET A 264 -9.95 -4.38 35.91
N ALA A 265 -8.91 -3.55 36.07
CA ALA A 265 -7.84 -3.81 37.03
C ALA A 265 -8.37 -3.86 38.48
N ASN A 266 -9.26 -2.94 38.85
CA ASN A 266 -9.89 -2.90 40.18
C ASN A 266 -10.82 -4.10 40.42
N GLN A 267 -11.59 -4.49 39.39
CA GLN A 267 -12.44 -5.69 39.46
C GLN A 267 -11.60 -6.96 39.64
N ASN A 268 -10.50 -7.10 38.89
CA ASN A 268 -9.58 -8.22 39.02
C ASN A 268 -8.96 -8.29 40.43
N ALA A 269 -8.55 -7.15 41.00
CA ALA A 269 -8.06 -7.10 42.38
C ALA A 269 -9.13 -7.50 43.41
N THR A 270 -10.39 -7.10 43.18
CA THR A 270 -11.51 -7.49 44.04
C THR A 270 -11.80 -8.98 43.97
N ILE A 271 -11.77 -9.56 42.77
CA ILE A 271 -11.93 -11.00 42.55
C ILE A 271 -10.83 -11.78 43.28
N ALA A 272 -9.56 -11.37 43.13
CA ALA A 272 -8.44 -12.02 43.82
C ALA A 272 -8.60 -12.00 45.35
N ASN A 273 -9.08 -10.89 45.92
CA ASN A 273 -9.38 -10.81 47.35
C ASN A 273 -10.53 -11.74 47.77
N GLN A 274 -11.58 -11.84 46.96
CA GLN A 274 -12.70 -12.76 47.24
C GLN A 274 -12.24 -14.22 47.17
N GLU A 275 -11.41 -14.58 46.20
CA GLU A 275 -10.80 -15.92 46.10
C GLU A 275 -9.98 -16.27 47.34
N ALA A 276 -9.18 -15.33 47.85
CA ALA A 276 -8.42 -15.53 49.08
C ALA A 276 -9.34 -15.74 50.31
N ILE A 277 -10.43 -14.99 50.42
CA ILE A 277 -11.42 -15.17 51.50
C ILE A 277 -12.13 -16.52 51.39
N ILE A 278 -12.46 -16.96 50.18
CA ILE A 278 -13.07 -18.28 49.95
C ILE A 278 -12.10 -19.38 50.37
N ALA A 279 -10.82 -19.30 49.98
CA ALA A 279 -9.80 -20.26 50.37
C ALA A 279 -9.63 -20.37 51.90
N ASP A 280 -9.65 -19.25 52.61
CA ASP A 280 -9.57 -19.22 54.08
C ASP A 280 -10.81 -19.85 54.76
N LYS A 281 -12.00 -19.57 54.20
CA LYS A 281 -13.25 -20.21 54.65
C LYS A 281 -13.25 -21.72 54.40
N ASP A 282 -12.78 -22.16 53.23
CA ASP A 282 -12.69 -23.59 52.89
C ASP A 282 -11.71 -24.32 53.82
N ALA A 283 -10.59 -23.69 54.18
CA ALA A 283 -9.66 -24.22 55.18
C ALA A 283 -10.31 -24.34 56.57
N THR A 284 -11.05 -23.31 57.00
CA THR A 284 -11.78 -23.34 58.28
C THR A 284 -12.85 -24.43 58.31
N ILE A 285 -13.58 -24.63 57.21
CA ILE A 285 -14.58 -25.70 57.08
C ILE A 285 -13.90 -27.08 57.19
N ALA A 286 -12.76 -27.27 56.53
CA ALA A 286 -12.00 -28.52 56.62
C ALA A 286 -11.54 -28.82 58.06
N ASP A 287 -11.08 -27.81 58.80
CA ASP A 287 -10.71 -27.97 60.22
C ASP A 287 -11.93 -28.33 61.09
N GLN A 288 -13.08 -27.71 60.85
CA GLN A 288 -14.33 -28.03 61.54
C GLN A 288 -14.80 -29.46 61.25
N ASP A 289 -14.71 -29.92 60.01
CA ASP A 289 -15.06 -31.29 59.61
C ASP A 289 -14.16 -32.32 60.31
N ILE A 290 -12.86 -32.04 60.43
CA ILE A 290 -11.92 -32.88 61.20
C ILE A 290 -12.32 -32.94 62.68
N ALA A 291 -12.66 -31.80 63.29
CA ALA A 291 -13.07 -31.73 64.69
C ALA A 291 -14.39 -32.51 64.94
N LEU A 292 -15.37 -32.37 64.05
CA LEU A 292 -16.63 -33.12 64.06
C LEU A 292 -16.40 -34.63 63.94
N ALA A 293 -15.53 -35.06 63.03
CA ALA A 293 -15.16 -36.47 62.88
C ALA A 293 -14.54 -37.03 64.18
N ASN A 294 -13.64 -36.27 64.81
CA ASN A 294 -13.03 -36.64 66.09
C ASN A 294 -14.06 -36.72 67.23
N LEU A 295 -14.99 -35.79 67.30
CA LEU A 295 -16.06 -35.79 68.31
C LEU A 295 -16.98 -37.01 68.12
N ASN A 296 -17.35 -37.33 66.87
CA ASN A 296 -18.15 -38.52 66.55
C ASN A 296 -17.44 -39.81 66.96
N LEU A 297 -16.12 -39.91 66.75
CA LEU A 297 -15.31 -41.05 67.22
C LEU A 297 -15.32 -41.18 68.75
N LEU A 298 -15.21 -40.05 69.47
CA LEU A 298 -15.25 -40.05 70.94
C LEU A 298 -16.63 -40.45 71.46
N LEU A 299 -17.70 -39.93 70.84
CA LEU A 299 -19.07 -40.29 71.17
C LEU A 299 -19.32 -41.79 70.94
N GLN A 300 -18.80 -42.35 69.84
CA GLN A 300 -18.90 -43.79 69.57
C GLN A 300 -18.20 -44.60 70.67
N LYS A 301 -16.97 -44.24 71.05
CA LYS A 301 -16.25 -44.88 72.18
C LYS A 301 -17.02 -44.79 73.50
N TYR A 302 -17.72 -43.69 73.74
CA TYR A 302 -18.55 -43.52 74.92
C TYR A 302 -19.75 -44.48 74.88
N LYS A 303 -20.49 -44.52 73.75
CA LYS A 303 -21.61 -45.43 73.53
C LYS A 303 -21.20 -46.90 73.72
N ASP A 304 -20.04 -47.29 73.19
CA ASP A 304 -19.50 -48.65 73.30
C ASP A 304 -19.20 -49.04 74.77
N LYS A 305 -18.86 -48.07 75.63
CA LYS A 305 -18.47 -48.32 77.03
C LYS A 305 -19.63 -48.23 78.02
N TYR A 306 -20.61 -47.36 77.78
CA TYR A 306 -21.64 -47.01 78.77
C TYR A 306 -23.08 -47.30 78.29
N GLY A 307 -23.27 -47.75 77.05
CA GLY A 307 -24.60 -47.92 76.43
C GLY A 307 -25.09 -46.63 75.76
N GLU A 308 -26.22 -46.71 75.06
CA GLU A 308 -26.83 -45.51 74.45
C GLU A 308 -27.28 -44.51 75.52
N ILE A 309 -27.17 -43.21 75.18
CA ILE A 309 -27.72 -42.11 75.96
C ILE A 309 -29.24 -42.08 75.79
#